data_AF-A0AAD5QBV1-F1
#
_entry.id   AF-A0AAD5QBV1-F1
#
_cell.length_a   1.000
_cell.length_b   1.000
_cell.length_c   1.000
_cell.angle_alpha   90.00
_cell.angle_beta   90.00
_cell.angle_gamma   90.00
#
_symmetry.space_group_name_H-M   'P 1'
#
loop_
_entity.id
_entity.type
_entity.pdbx_description
1 polymer ?
#
loop_
_entity_poly.entity_id
_entity_poly.type
_entity_poly.pdbx_seq_one_letter_code
_entity_poly.pdbx_strand_id
1 'polypeptide(L)'
;MLGEKKEMRSILRMDKNSKRIIKANLTIFSERESSAELIDKLLGVVVLMMWYVSIYCHLAIALNRLIAITFPLQVSSLLTLKKTSFIVLICWILGFSHVAPRLWTGSCFTLFDTTKWAWIRSAGKCDVISTTEASTAREQF
;
A
#
# COMPACT_ATOMS: atom_id res chain seq x y z
N MET A 1 52.57 -5.58 -38.63
CA MET A 1 52.18 -6.55 -37.58
C MET A 1 52.10 -5.97 -36.15
N LEU A 2 52.99 -5.06 -35.71
CA LEU A 2 52.94 -4.52 -34.33
C LEU A 2 51.86 -3.44 -34.11
N GLY A 3 51.51 -2.67 -35.16
CA GLY A 3 50.48 -1.62 -35.13
C GLY A 3 49.06 -2.16 -35.00
N GLU A 4 48.68 -3.16 -35.82
CA GLU A 4 47.37 -3.82 -35.73
C GLU A 4 47.08 -4.44 -34.36
N LYS A 5 48.10 -5.03 -33.71
CA LYS A 5 47.93 -5.58 -32.36
C LYS A 5 47.67 -4.49 -31.31
N LYS A 6 48.04 -3.23 -31.54
CA LYS A 6 47.74 -2.13 -30.62
C LYS A 6 46.30 -1.65 -30.82
N GLU A 7 45.87 -1.50 -32.07
CA GLU A 7 44.48 -1.18 -32.47
C GLU A 7 43.49 -2.24 -31.94
N MET A 8 43.79 -3.53 -32.13
CA MET A 8 42.90 -4.59 -31.65
C MET A 8 42.79 -4.60 -30.12
N ARG A 9 43.85 -4.20 -29.41
CA ARG A 9 43.85 -4.07 -27.94
C ARG A 9 43.16 -2.79 -27.45
N SER A 10 43.06 -1.73 -28.25
CA SER A 10 42.27 -0.54 -27.88
C SER A 10 40.79 -0.83 -28.02
N ILE A 11 40.36 -1.46 -29.13
CA ILE A 11 38.96 -1.85 -29.38
C ILE A 11 38.45 -2.83 -28.30
N LEU A 12 39.24 -3.85 -27.96
CA LEU A 12 38.90 -4.80 -26.88
C LEU A 12 38.78 -4.13 -25.50
N ARG A 13 39.59 -3.09 -25.23
CA ARG A 13 39.46 -2.32 -23.98
C ARG A 13 38.19 -1.48 -23.97
N MET A 14 37.80 -0.90 -25.10
CA MET A 14 36.57 -0.12 -25.23
C MET A 14 35.33 -1.00 -25.07
N ASP A 15 35.29 -2.17 -25.69
CA ASP A 15 34.18 -3.13 -25.53
C ASP A 15 34.05 -3.62 -24.08
N LYS A 16 35.18 -3.96 -23.44
CA LYS A 16 35.19 -4.39 -22.03
C LYS A 16 34.72 -3.29 -21.09
N ASN A 17 35.05 -2.03 -21.37
CA ASN A 17 34.60 -0.89 -20.58
C ASN A 17 33.10 -0.63 -20.77
N SER A 18 32.60 -0.69 -22.02
CA SER A 18 31.18 -0.56 -22.34
C SER A 18 30.34 -1.61 -21.61
N LYS A 19 30.73 -2.89 -21.69
CA LYS A 19 30.06 -3.99 -20.96
C LYS A 19 30.04 -3.77 -19.45
N ARG A 20 31.11 -3.19 -18.88
CA ARG A 20 31.20 -2.90 -17.44
C ARG A 20 30.23 -1.77 -17.03
N ILE A 21 30.13 -0.72 -17.84
CA ILE A 21 29.19 0.41 -17.60
C ILE A 21 27.74 -0.07 -17.69
N ILE A 22 27.40 -0.88 -18.70
CA ILE A 22 26.04 -1.43 -18.86
C ILE A 22 25.67 -2.28 -17.64
N LYS A 23 26.58 -3.14 -17.17
CA LYS A 23 26.34 -3.98 -15.99
C LYS A 23 26.10 -3.15 -14.72
N ALA A 24 26.89 -2.08 -14.51
CA ALA A 24 26.74 -1.20 -13.36
C ALA A 24 25.39 -0.43 -13.37
N ASN A 25 24.96 0.05 -14.54
CA ASN A 25 23.65 0.70 -14.67
C ASN A 25 22.49 -0.27 -14.44
N LEU A 26 22.60 -1.51 -14.93
CA LEU A 26 21.56 -2.53 -14.72
C LEU A 26 21.37 -2.85 -13.23
N THR A 27 22.48 -2.98 -12.48
CA THR A 27 22.41 -3.24 -11.04
C THR A 27 21.79 -2.08 -10.27
N ILE A 28 22.15 -0.83 -10.62
CA ILE A 28 21.58 0.37 -9.99
C ILE A 28 20.08 0.49 -10.29
N PHE A 29 19.67 0.19 -11.53
CA PHE A 29 18.27 0.23 -11.93
C PHE A 29 17.45 -0.83 -11.18
N SER A 30 17.97 -2.06 -11.08
CA SER A 30 17.31 -3.16 -10.35
C SER A 30 17.16 -2.85 -8.85
N GLU A 31 18.17 -2.26 -8.23
CA GLU A 31 18.12 -1.88 -6.81
C GLU A 31 17.14 -0.72 -6.54
N ARG A 32 17.04 0.22 -7.49
CA ARG A 32 16.05 1.30 -7.46
C ARG A 32 14.62 0.77 -7.66
N GLU A 33 14.41 -0.16 -8.58
CA GLU A 33 13.11 -0.80 -8.83
C GLU A 33 12.63 -1.55 -7.59
N SER A 34 13.50 -2.35 -6.97
CA SER A 34 13.16 -3.05 -5.72
C SER A 34 12.82 -2.10 -4.56
N SER A 35 13.53 -0.97 -4.45
CA SER A 35 13.28 0.01 -3.39
C SER A 35 11.97 0.77 -3.62
N ALA A 36 11.68 1.14 -4.87
CA ALA A 36 10.42 1.78 -5.24
C ALA A 36 9.22 0.86 -5.00
N GLU A 37 9.33 -0.42 -5.34
CA GLU A 37 8.26 -1.40 -5.07
C GLU A 37 7.95 -1.58 -3.58
N LEU A 38 8.97 -1.54 -2.71
CA LEU A 38 8.77 -1.62 -1.25
C LEU A 38 8.09 -0.36 -0.71
N ILE A 39 8.50 0.81 -1.21
CA ILE A 39 7.91 2.09 -0.83
C ILE A 39 6.45 2.15 -1.28
N ASP A 40 6.14 1.76 -2.51
CA ASP A 40 4.76 1.75 -3.03
C ASP A 40 3.87 0.77 -2.25
N LYS A 41 4.40 -0.41 -1.89
CA LYS A 41 3.71 -1.36 -1.01
C LYS A 41 3.42 -0.76 0.36
N LEU A 42 4.40 -0.13 1.00
CA LEU A 42 4.25 0.48 2.32
C LEU A 42 3.25 1.64 2.29
N LEU A 43 3.36 2.52 1.30
CA LEU A 43 2.46 3.66 1.13
C LEU A 43 1.02 3.18 0.89
N GLY A 44 0.82 2.16 0.06
CA GLY A 44 -0.51 1.58 -0.15
C GLY A 44 -1.12 1.00 1.12
N VAL A 45 -0.31 0.31 1.93
CA VAL A 45 -0.75 -0.22 3.24
C VAL A 45 -1.11 0.91 4.20
N VAL A 46 -0.29 1.95 4.31
CA VAL A 46 -0.51 3.08 5.22
C VAL A 46 -1.75 3.89 4.83
N VAL A 47 -1.93 4.17 3.53
CA VAL A 47 -3.11 4.91 3.04
C VAL A 47 -4.39 4.11 3.29
N LEU A 48 -4.36 2.80 3.06
CA LEU A 48 -5.51 1.93 3.32
C LEU A 48 -5.86 1.86 4.82
N MET A 49 -4.86 1.78 5.69
CA MET A 49 -5.06 1.87 7.14
C MET A 49 -5.74 3.18 7.54
N MET A 50 -5.22 4.31 7.04
CA MET A 50 -5.76 5.63 7.33
C MET A 50 -7.22 5.75 6.86
N TRP A 51 -7.53 5.17 5.70
CA TRP A 51 -8.87 5.17 5.16
C TRP A 51 -9.85 4.39 6.07
N TYR A 52 -9.50 3.18 6.49
CA TYR A 52 -10.34 2.40 7.39
C TYR A 52 -10.52 3.09 8.75
N VAL A 53 -9.44 3.61 9.34
CA VAL A 53 -9.51 4.35 10.61
C VAL A 53 -10.41 5.59 10.48
N SER A 54 -10.34 6.31 9.36
CA SER A 54 -11.21 7.46 9.09
C SER A 54 -12.69 7.06 9.09
N ILE A 55 -13.08 5.98 8.39
CA ILE A 55 -14.46 5.48 8.37
C ILE A 55 -14.93 5.14 9.79
N TYR A 56 -14.12 4.44 10.57
CA TYR A 56 -14.47 4.08 11.95
C TYR A 56 -14.59 5.29 12.87
N CYS A 57 -13.72 6.29 12.72
CA CYS A 57 -13.81 7.55 13.46
C CYS A 57 -15.10 8.30 13.13
N HIS A 58 -15.48 8.39 11.84
CA HIS A 58 -16.73 9.02 11.43
C HIS A 58 -17.95 8.30 12.00
N LEU A 59 -17.94 6.96 11.98
CA LEU A 59 -19.00 6.15 12.59
C LEU A 59 -19.09 6.38 14.09
N ALA A 60 -17.95 6.42 14.80
CA ALA A 60 -17.92 6.67 16.25
C ALA A 60 -18.45 8.06 16.61
N ILE A 61 -18.11 9.09 15.82
CA ILE A 61 -18.62 10.46 16.03
C ILE A 61 -20.13 10.53 15.78
N ALA A 62 -20.61 9.88 14.72
CA ALA A 62 -22.04 9.81 14.40
C ALA A 62 -22.83 9.10 15.51
N LEU A 63 -22.33 7.96 16.01
CA LEU A 63 -22.93 7.23 17.12
C LEU A 63 -22.93 8.04 18.42
N ASN A 64 -21.83 8.73 18.74
CA ASN A 64 -21.75 9.62 19.88
C ASN A 64 -22.83 10.71 19.83
N ARG A 65 -23.10 11.28 18.64
CA ARG A 65 -24.19 12.26 18.46
C ARG A 65 -25.58 11.62 18.53
N LEU A 66 -25.76 10.43 17.97
CA LEU A 66 -27.05 9.71 18.01
C LEU A 66 -27.46 9.38 19.45
N ILE A 67 -26.52 8.90 20.27
CA ILE A 67 -26.74 8.58 21.68
C ILE A 67 -27.07 9.85 22.47
N ALA A 68 -26.38 10.96 22.18
CA ALA A 68 -26.64 12.27 22.81
C ALA A 68 -28.08 12.76 22.58
N ILE A 69 -28.65 12.51 21.40
CA ILE A 69 -30.01 12.94 21.03
C ILE A 69 -31.07 11.96 21.58
N THR A 70 -30.81 10.66 21.50
CA THR A 70 -31.80 9.63 21.84
C THR A 70 -31.96 9.41 23.35
N PHE A 71 -30.89 9.58 24.13
CA PHE A 71 -30.90 9.30 25.57
C PHE A 71 -30.24 10.42 26.40
N PRO A 72 -30.81 11.64 26.42
CA PRO A 72 -30.20 12.79 27.09
C PRO A 72 -29.94 12.59 28.59
N LEU A 73 -30.72 11.72 29.27
CA LEU A 73 -30.59 11.46 30.71
C LEU A 73 -29.50 10.42 31.06
N GLN A 74 -29.10 9.55 30.12
CA GLN A 74 -28.11 8.48 30.37
C GLN A 74 -26.74 8.79 29.75
N VAL A 75 -26.65 9.86 28.96
CA VAL A 75 -25.42 10.31 28.28
C VAL A 75 -24.29 10.63 29.25
N SER A 76 -24.58 11.19 30.43
CA SER A 76 -23.56 11.49 31.44
C SER A 76 -22.82 10.26 31.96
N SER A 77 -23.44 9.07 31.96
CA SER A 77 -22.77 7.83 32.40
C SER A 77 -22.23 6.99 31.24
N LEU A 78 -22.81 7.09 30.04
CA LEU A 78 -22.41 6.30 28.87
C LEU A 78 -21.29 6.95 28.05
N LEU A 79 -21.31 8.28 27.89
CA LEU A 79 -20.34 9.04 27.08
C LEU A 79 -19.25 9.68 27.93
N THR A 80 -18.64 8.90 28.82
CA THR A 80 -17.43 9.35 29.51
C THR A 80 -16.23 9.33 28.55
N LEU A 81 -15.39 10.36 28.60
CA LEU A 81 -14.19 10.53 27.76
C LEU A 81 -13.29 9.28 27.72
N LYS A 82 -13.23 8.54 28.84
CA LYS A 82 -12.50 7.27 28.97
C LYS A 82 -13.10 6.14 28.12
N LYS A 83 -14.42 6.05 28.01
CA LYS A 83 -15.13 5.02 27.23
C LYS A 83 -15.04 5.31 25.74
N THR A 84 -15.17 6.58 25.34
CA THR A 84 -15.00 7.00 23.95
C THR A 84 -13.56 6.77 23.47
N SER A 85 -12.56 7.03 24.32
CA SER A 85 -11.16 6.70 24.03
C SER A 85 -10.93 5.19 23.83
N PHE A 86 -11.56 4.35 24.64
CA PHE A 86 -11.51 2.89 24.49
C PHE A 86 -12.14 2.41 23.17
N ILE A 87 -13.25 3.03 22.75
CA ILE A 87 -13.88 2.73 21.45
C ILE A 87 -12.94 3.08 20.29
N VAL A 88 -12.26 4.24 20.34
CA VAL A 88 -11.28 4.63 19.32
C VAL A 88 -10.11 3.65 19.26
N LEU A 89 -9.62 3.18 20.42
CA LEU A 89 -8.59 2.13 20.48
C LEU A 89 -9.05 0.82 19.82
N ILE A 90 -10.30 0.39 20.05
CA ILE A 90 -10.85 -0.79 19.39
C ILE A 90 -10.92 -0.58 17.87
N CYS A 91 -11.37 0.58 17.41
CA CYS A 91 -11.40 0.92 15.98
C CYS A 91 -10.01 0.82 15.33
N TRP A 92 -8.97 1.25 16.05
CA TRP A 92 -7.58 1.10 15.62
C TRP A 92 -7.16 -0.37 15.53
N ILE A 93 -7.50 -1.20 16.53
CA ILE A 93 -7.18 -2.63 16.51
C ILE A 93 -7.90 -3.34 15.36
N LEU A 94 -9.16 -2.99 15.09
CA LEU A 94 -9.93 -3.52 13.96
C LEU A 94 -9.37 -3.08 12.61
N GLY A 95 -8.89 -1.84 12.50
CA GLY A 95 -8.16 -1.38 11.32
C GLY A 95 -6.88 -2.17 11.09
N PHE A 96 -6.09 -2.36 12.16
CA PHE A 96 -4.87 -3.16 12.11
C PHE A 96 -5.15 -4.64 11.77
N SER A 97 -6.19 -5.24 12.34
CA SER A 97 -6.55 -6.63 12.09
C SER A 97 -7.01 -6.87 10.66
N HIS A 98 -7.65 -5.89 10.02
CA HIS A 98 -8.04 -5.99 8.60
C HIS A 98 -6.85 -5.95 7.64
N VAL A 99 -5.78 -5.24 8.01
CA VAL A 99 -4.61 -5.04 7.15
C VAL A 99 -3.50 -6.05 7.45
N ALA A 100 -3.46 -6.64 8.66
CA ALA A 100 -2.49 -7.67 9.03
C ALA A 100 -2.48 -8.90 8.09
N PRO A 101 -3.62 -9.46 7.64
CA PRO A 101 -3.65 -10.55 6.65
C PRO A 101 -3.03 -10.14 5.31
N ARG A 102 -3.06 -8.85 4.98
CA ARG A 102 -2.51 -8.32 3.72
C ARG A 102 -0.99 -8.32 3.73
N LEU A 103 -0.37 -8.14 4.90
CA LEU A 103 1.08 -8.27 5.10
C LEU A 103 1.55 -9.73 5.06
N TRP A 104 0.76 -10.66 5.60
CA TRP A 104 1.13 -12.08 5.69
C TRP A 104 1.13 -12.80 4.34
N THR A 105 0.25 -12.38 3.43
CA THR A 105 0.01 -13.13 2.19
C THR A 105 1.13 -12.93 1.15
N GLY A 106 1.99 -11.91 1.28
CA GLY A 106 3.20 -11.66 0.47
C GLY A 106 3.02 -11.50 -1.05
N SER A 107 1.86 -11.89 -1.58
CA SER A 107 1.56 -12.13 -2.98
C SER A 107 0.58 -11.11 -3.55
N CYS A 108 0.14 -10.16 -2.72
CA CYS A 108 -0.87 -9.17 -3.06
C CYS A 108 -0.39 -7.76 -2.76
N PHE A 109 -0.10 -6.99 -3.80
CA PHE A 109 0.32 -5.60 -3.68
C PHE A 109 -0.72 -4.66 -4.29
N THR A 110 -0.90 -3.52 -3.63
CA THR A 110 -1.68 -2.37 -4.12
C THR A 110 -0.72 -1.41 -4.80
N LEU A 111 -0.93 -1.17 -6.08
CA LEU A 111 -0.18 -0.19 -6.86
C LEU A 111 -0.98 1.10 -6.92
N PHE A 112 -0.28 2.23 -6.89
CA PHE A 112 -0.89 3.52 -7.17
C PHE A 112 -0.94 3.74 -8.69
N ASP A 113 -2.15 3.78 -9.27
CA ASP A 113 -2.32 4.10 -10.68
C ASP A 113 -2.43 5.62 -10.83
N THR A 114 -1.41 6.24 -11.41
CA THR A 114 -1.35 7.69 -11.68
C THR A 114 -2.35 8.15 -12.73
N THR A 115 -2.89 7.25 -13.54
CA THR A 115 -3.90 7.56 -14.57
C THR A 115 -5.28 7.69 -13.95
N LYS A 116 -5.56 6.87 -12.93
CA LYS A 116 -6.88 6.79 -12.27
C LYS A 116 -6.91 7.48 -10.91
N TRP A 117 -5.77 7.99 -10.43
CA TRP A 117 -5.61 8.58 -9.09
C TRP A 117 -6.16 7.67 -7.98
N ALA A 118 -6.05 6.36 -8.18
CA ALA A 118 -6.67 5.35 -7.35
C ALA A 118 -5.69 4.22 -7.04
N TRP A 119 -5.81 3.68 -5.84
CA TRP A 119 -5.08 2.48 -5.44
C TRP A 119 -5.78 1.26 -6.05
N ILE A 120 -5.13 0.64 -7.03
CA ILE A 120 -5.62 -0.57 -7.66
C ILE A 120 -4.89 -1.79 -7.07
N ARG A 121 -5.63 -2.87 -6.84
CA ARG A 121 -5.02 -4.15 -6.47
C ARG A 121 -4.38 -4.78 -7.71
N SER A 122 -3.16 -5.29 -7.56
CA SER A 122 -2.48 -6.03 -8.62
C SER A 122 -3.34 -7.23 -9.06
N ALA A 123 -3.55 -7.33 -10.37
CA ALA A 123 -4.27 -8.43 -11.01
C ALA A 123 -3.43 -9.72 -10.98
N GLY A 124 -3.39 -10.36 -9.81
CA GLY A 124 -2.76 -11.66 -9.60
C GLY A 124 -3.69 -12.61 -8.83
N LYS A 125 -3.16 -13.73 -8.32
CA LYS A 125 -3.88 -14.79 -7.55
C LYS A 125 -4.70 -14.33 -6.33
N CYS A 126 -4.77 -13.03 -6.06
CA CYS A 126 -5.59 -12.43 -5.02
C CYS A 126 -7.06 -12.20 -5.38
N ASP A 127 -7.39 -12.14 -6.68
CA ASP A 127 -8.72 -11.73 -7.11
C ASP A 127 -9.78 -12.83 -6.91
N VAL A 128 -9.33 -14.05 -6.61
CA VAL A 128 -10.21 -15.23 -6.51
C VAL A 128 -11.06 -15.26 -5.23
N ILE A 129 -10.73 -14.44 -4.22
CA ILE A 129 -11.49 -14.38 -2.96
C ILE A 129 -12.42 -13.15 -2.92
N SER A 130 -12.12 -12.10 -3.70
CA SER A 130 -12.96 -10.89 -3.77
C SER A 130 -13.96 -10.89 -4.92
N THR A 131 -13.86 -11.79 -5.90
CA THR A 131 -14.76 -11.81 -7.07
C THR A 131 -16.18 -12.29 -6.76
N THR A 132 -16.43 -12.90 -5.61
CA THR A 132 -17.82 -13.17 -5.16
C THR A 132 -18.51 -11.96 -4.53
N GLU A 133 -17.78 -10.91 -4.12
CA GLU A 133 -18.36 -9.68 -3.56
C GLU A 133 -18.13 -8.44 -4.46
N ALA A 134 -17.11 -8.44 -5.31
CA ALA A 134 -16.78 -7.34 -6.21
C ALA A 134 -17.59 -7.34 -7.52
N SER A 135 -18.27 -8.43 -7.87
CA SER A 135 -19.25 -8.42 -8.96
C SER A 135 -20.51 -7.62 -8.60
N THR A 136 -20.80 -7.41 -7.31
CA THR A 136 -21.97 -6.64 -6.84
C THR A 136 -21.68 -5.14 -6.70
N ALA A 137 -20.41 -4.74 -6.56
CA ALA A 137 -20.04 -3.33 -6.40
C ALA A 137 -19.79 -2.57 -7.72
N ARG A 138 -19.71 -3.26 -8.87
CA ARG A 138 -19.60 -2.62 -10.19
C ARG A 138 -20.94 -2.13 -10.76
N GLU A 139 -22.05 -2.34 -10.06
CA GLU A 139 -23.38 -1.86 -10.46
C GLU A 139 -23.85 -0.63 -9.65
N GLN A 140 -23.01 -0.02 -8.80
CA GLN A 140 -23.45 1.09 -7.92
C GLN A 140 -22.72 2.42 -8.14
N PHE A 141 -21.78 2.52 -9.08
CA PHE A 141 -21.21 3.80 -9.53
C PHE A 141 -20.83 3.78 -11.01
#